data_AF-A0A819R6N1-F1
#
_entry.id   AF-A0A819R6N1-F1
#
_cell.length_a   1.000
_cell.length_b   1.000
_cell.length_c   1.000
_cell.angle_alpha   90.00
_cell.angle_beta   90.00
_cell.angle_gamma   90.00
#
_symmetry.space_group_name_H-M   'P 1'
#
loop_
_entity.id
_entity.type
_entity.pdbx_description
1 polymer ?
#
loop_
_entity_poly.entity_id
_entity_poly.type
_entity_poly.pdbx_seq_one_letter_code
_entity_poly.pdbx_strand_id
1 'polypeptide(L)'
;MIIIRSVLTEDIKCIFLVGPFDYVKAKTNADNAGAEARNRYPTDTLHNGIGDAFRHCYWNALMTISIGRDQAKKVADLHEDNNTEVPLNERIMDLKNNEIGRQVGSESKTADEAAVKCDDHVKTGYLQLKP
;
A
#
# COMPACT_ATOMS: atom_id res chain seq x y z
N MET A 1 -11.66 -1.58 25.05
CA MET A 1 -11.40 -2.95 24.55
C MET A 1 -12.09 -3.14 23.21
N ILE A 2 -11.67 -2.38 22.18
CA ILE A 2 -12.27 -2.39 20.83
C ILE A 2 -11.17 -2.57 19.77
N ILE A 3 -10.00 -1.94 19.98
CA ILE A 3 -8.84 -1.97 19.07
C ILE A 3 -8.30 -3.40 18.80
N ILE A 4 -8.34 -4.29 19.79
CA ILE A 4 -7.86 -5.68 19.60
C ILE A 4 -8.79 -6.49 18.67
N ARG A 5 -10.09 -6.15 18.61
CA ARG A 5 -11.05 -6.89 17.76
C ARG A 5 -10.91 -6.52 16.28
N SER A 6 -10.69 -5.25 15.93
CA SER A 6 -10.61 -4.82 14.53
C SER A 6 -9.38 -5.36 13.80
N VAL A 7 -8.21 -5.35 14.46
CA VAL A 7 -6.95 -5.85 13.88
C VAL A 7 -6.99 -7.37 13.67
N LEU A 8 -7.50 -8.14 14.65
CA LEU A 8 -7.64 -9.59 14.51
C LEU A 8 -8.64 -9.97 13.40
N THR A 9 -9.65 -9.13 13.14
CA THR A 9 -10.61 -9.39 12.06
C THR A 9 -10.04 -9.10 10.67
N GLU A 10 -9.16 -8.11 10.51
CA GLU A 10 -8.54 -7.81 9.21
C GLU A 10 -7.64 -8.94 8.74
N ASP A 11 -6.72 -9.37 9.61
CA ASP A 11 -5.75 -10.40 9.29
C ASP A 11 -6.48 -11.72 8.91
N ILE A 12 -7.51 -12.11 9.67
CA ILE A 12 -8.32 -13.31 9.37
C ILE A 12 -9.06 -13.16 8.03
N LYS A 13 -9.73 -12.02 7.79
CA LYS A 13 -10.42 -11.75 6.51
C LYS A 13 -9.44 -11.82 5.35
N CYS A 14 -8.25 -11.24 5.50
CA CYS A 14 -7.22 -11.24 4.48
C CYS A 14 -6.75 -12.67 4.16
N ILE A 15 -6.50 -13.49 5.19
CA ILE A 15 -6.18 -14.92 5.02
C ILE A 15 -7.29 -15.66 4.25
N PHE A 16 -8.57 -15.38 4.51
CA PHE A 16 -9.68 -15.98 3.74
C PHE A 16 -9.75 -15.47 2.29
N LEU A 17 -9.35 -14.22 2.02
CA LEU A 17 -9.44 -13.60 0.70
C LEU A 17 -8.33 -14.03 -0.26
N VAL A 18 -7.11 -14.21 0.24
CA VAL A 18 -5.91 -14.47 -0.58
C VAL A 18 -5.14 -15.73 -0.17
N GLY A 19 -5.56 -16.40 0.91
CA GLY A 19 -4.83 -17.53 1.47
C GLY A 19 -3.66 -17.11 2.37
N PRO A 20 -3.17 -18.03 3.23
CA PRO A 20 -2.21 -17.71 4.27
C PRO A 20 -0.83 -17.31 3.73
N PHE A 21 -0.36 -17.94 2.65
CA PHE A 21 0.96 -17.65 2.08
C PHE A 21 1.03 -16.26 1.44
N ASP A 22 0.00 -15.89 0.68
CA ASP A 22 -0.04 -14.58 0.02
C ASP A 22 -0.38 -13.46 1.01
N TYR A 23 -1.16 -13.74 2.06
CA TYR A 23 -1.29 -12.85 3.21
C TYR A 23 0.07 -12.54 3.86
N VAL A 24 0.89 -13.55 4.14
CA VAL A 24 2.23 -13.34 4.75
C VAL A 24 3.10 -12.47 3.84
N LYS A 25 3.12 -12.74 2.53
CA LYS A 25 3.84 -11.88 1.57
C LYS A 25 3.32 -10.45 1.58
N ALA A 26 2.00 -10.26 1.61
CA ALA A 26 1.40 -8.93 1.63
C ALA A 26 1.78 -8.12 2.88
N LYS A 27 1.84 -8.76 4.06
CA LYS A 27 2.33 -8.14 5.30
C LYS A 27 3.81 -7.78 5.20
N THR A 28 4.66 -8.71 4.73
CA THR A 28 6.08 -8.43 4.49
C THR A 28 6.28 -7.27 3.50
N ASN A 29 5.46 -7.20 2.45
CA ASN A 29 5.50 -6.09 1.49
C ASN A 29 5.09 -4.76 2.13
N ALA A 30 4.13 -4.75 3.06
CA ALA A 30 3.73 -3.56 3.79
C ALA A 30 4.88 -3.04 4.66
N ASP A 31 5.54 -3.95 5.39
CA ASP A 31 6.72 -3.64 6.22
C ASP A 31 7.86 -3.07 5.37
N ASN A 32 8.16 -3.71 4.23
CA ASN A 32 9.20 -3.27 3.29
C ASN A 32 8.88 -1.90 2.69
N ALA A 33 7.64 -1.67 2.25
CA ALA A 33 7.23 -0.38 1.71
C ALA A 33 7.29 0.73 2.76
N GLY A 34 6.88 0.43 4.00
CA GLY A 34 6.99 1.36 5.12
C GLY A 34 8.44 1.67 5.50
N ALA A 35 9.33 0.67 5.45
CA ALA A 35 10.76 0.87 5.66
C ALA A 35 11.39 1.75 4.58
N GLU A 36 11.06 1.47 3.32
CA GLU A 36 11.59 2.24 2.19
C GLU A 36 11.09 3.69 2.21
N ALA A 37 9.81 3.91 2.54
CA ALA A 37 9.27 5.25 2.71
C ALA A 37 10.01 6.03 3.81
N ARG A 38 10.27 5.39 4.96
CA ARG A 38 11.04 5.96 6.07
C ARG A 38 12.49 6.30 5.70
N ASN A 39 13.09 5.53 4.78
CA ASN A 39 14.44 5.78 4.31
C ASN A 39 14.53 6.95 3.33
N ARG A 40 13.46 7.18 2.54
CA ARG A 40 13.46 8.16 1.44
C ARG A 40 12.88 9.52 1.81
N TYR A 41 11.89 9.55 2.70
CA TYR A 41 11.06 10.74 2.91
C TYR A 41 11.10 11.24 4.36
N PRO A 42 10.93 12.56 4.59
CA PRO A 42 10.86 13.11 5.94
C PRO A 42 9.74 12.49 6.77
N THR A 43 10.00 12.30 8.06
CA THR A 43 9.08 11.61 9.00
C THR A 43 7.69 12.23 9.05
N ASP A 44 7.60 13.56 8.95
CA ASP A 44 6.34 14.33 8.96
C ASP A 44 5.51 14.19 7.68
N THR A 45 6.04 13.49 6.66
CA THR A 45 5.34 13.21 5.39
C THR A 45 4.88 11.77 5.25
N LEU A 46 5.14 10.92 6.25
CA LEU A 46 4.79 9.50 6.24
C LEU A 46 3.29 9.25 6.49
N HIS A 47 2.51 10.29 6.77
CA HIS A 47 1.06 10.24 6.85
C HIS A 47 0.49 11.45 6.11
N ASN A 48 -0.45 11.22 5.18
CA ASN A 48 -1.11 12.23 4.37
C ASN A 48 -0.15 13.13 3.58
N GLY A 49 1.04 12.62 3.26
CA GLY A 49 2.13 13.35 2.64
C GLY A 49 2.86 12.56 1.56
N ILE A 50 3.98 13.10 1.09
CA ILE A 50 4.76 12.49 -0.02
C ILE A 50 5.27 11.09 0.30
N GLY A 51 5.73 10.84 1.53
CA GLY A 51 6.20 9.53 1.96
C GLY A 51 5.06 8.52 2.07
N ASP A 52 3.88 9.00 2.44
CA ASP A 52 2.66 8.20 2.46
C ASP A 52 2.22 7.77 1.06
N ALA A 53 2.14 8.73 0.14
CA ALA A 53 1.80 8.47 -1.26
C ALA A 53 2.75 7.45 -1.90
N PHE A 54 4.07 7.62 -1.66
CA PHE A 54 5.07 6.64 -2.07
C PHE A 54 4.82 5.26 -1.46
N ARG A 55 4.57 5.18 -0.13
CA ARG A 55 4.34 3.92 0.57
C ARG A 55 3.18 3.14 -0.04
N HIS A 56 2.06 3.82 -0.32
CA HIS A 56 0.86 3.21 -0.91
C HIS A 56 1.12 2.69 -2.34
N CYS A 57 1.81 3.48 -3.17
CA CYS A 57 2.25 3.06 -4.50
C CYS A 57 3.16 1.83 -4.41
N TYR A 58 4.22 1.90 -3.59
CA TYR A 58 5.24 0.87 -3.56
C TYR A 58 4.74 -0.43 -2.93
N TRP A 59 3.92 -0.35 -1.88
CA TRP A 59 3.28 -1.53 -1.29
C TRP A 59 2.42 -2.28 -2.31
N ASN A 60 1.59 -1.56 -3.07
CA ASN A 60 0.75 -2.18 -4.12
C ASN A 60 1.58 -2.73 -5.28
N ALA A 61 2.72 -2.11 -5.60
CA ALA A 61 3.65 -2.63 -6.60
C ALA A 61 4.29 -3.94 -6.13
N LEU A 62 4.80 -3.99 -4.89
CA LEU A 62 5.37 -5.20 -4.29
C LEU A 62 4.35 -6.35 -4.22
N MET A 63 3.11 -6.06 -3.80
CA MET A 63 2.05 -7.05 -3.80
C MET A 63 1.74 -7.54 -5.22
N THR A 64 1.66 -6.64 -6.19
CA THR A 64 1.38 -7.05 -7.58
C THR A 64 2.46 -7.98 -8.13
N ILE A 65 3.73 -7.71 -7.84
CA ILE A 65 4.87 -8.56 -8.23
C ILE A 65 4.81 -9.93 -7.56
N SER A 66 4.44 -10.00 -6.27
CA SER A 66 4.62 -11.22 -5.45
C SER A 66 3.38 -12.10 -5.29
N ILE A 67 2.18 -11.52 -5.39
CA ILE A 67 0.89 -12.21 -5.22
C ILE A 67 -0.10 -11.94 -6.37
N GLY A 68 0.29 -11.13 -7.35
CA GLY A 68 -0.54 -10.77 -8.50
C GLY A 68 -1.49 -9.60 -8.23
N ARG A 69 -1.84 -8.88 -9.30
CA ARG A 69 -2.63 -7.64 -9.25
C ARG A 69 -3.99 -7.81 -8.57
N ASP A 70 -4.71 -8.89 -8.84
CA ASP A 70 -6.06 -9.11 -8.32
C ASP A 70 -6.05 -9.35 -6.81
N GLN A 71 -5.06 -10.10 -6.31
CA GLN A 71 -4.92 -10.33 -4.87
C GLN A 71 -4.40 -9.06 -4.17
N ALA A 72 -3.46 -8.35 -4.77
CA ALA A 72 -2.99 -7.04 -4.28
C ALA A 72 -4.16 -6.07 -4.07
N LYS A 73 -5.09 -6.01 -5.03
CA LYS A 73 -6.30 -5.18 -4.90
C LYS A 73 -7.17 -5.60 -3.71
N LYS A 74 -7.45 -6.91 -3.55
CA LYS A 74 -8.27 -7.40 -2.43
C LYS A 74 -7.67 -7.05 -1.07
N VAL A 75 -6.35 -7.19 -0.93
CA VAL A 75 -5.64 -6.84 0.32
C VAL A 75 -5.73 -5.33 0.59
N ALA A 76 -5.38 -4.51 -0.41
CA ALA A 76 -5.39 -3.06 -0.26
C ALA A 76 -6.81 -2.53 0.02
N ASP A 77 -7.82 -2.97 -0.74
CA ASP A 77 -9.20 -2.54 -0.53
C ASP A 77 -9.70 -2.93 0.87
N LEU A 78 -9.40 -4.14 1.35
CA LEU A 78 -9.74 -4.57 2.72
C LEU A 78 -9.10 -3.66 3.77
N HIS A 79 -7.83 -3.27 3.58
CA HIS A 79 -7.11 -2.39 4.48
C HIS A 79 -7.78 -1.02 4.57
N GLU A 80 -8.13 -0.43 3.41
CA GLU A 80 -8.82 0.88 3.36
C GLU A 80 -10.27 0.80 3.90
N ASP A 81 -10.96 -0.33 3.72
CA ASP A 81 -12.34 -0.53 4.21
C ASP A 81 -12.41 -0.75 5.73
N ASN A 82 -11.39 -1.38 6.31
CA ASN A 82 -11.39 -1.71 7.74
C ASN A 82 -11.10 -0.48 8.62
N ASN A 83 -10.58 0.60 8.03
CA ASN A 83 -10.26 1.84 8.73
C ASN A 83 -11.38 2.89 8.58
N THR A 84 -12.57 2.57 9.11
CA THR A 84 -13.78 3.41 8.94
C THR A 84 -13.72 4.78 9.63
N GLU A 85 -12.70 5.02 10.45
CA GLU A 85 -12.47 6.31 11.14
C GLU A 85 -11.65 7.29 10.28
N VAL A 86 -11.08 6.83 9.15
CA VAL A 86 -10.27 7.67 8.26
C VAL A 86 -11.15 8.62 7.44
N PRO A 87 -10.81 9.92 7.39
CA PRO A 87 -11.50 10.89 6.54
C PRO A 87 -11.56 10.46 5.07
N LEU A 88 -12.69 10.75 4.40
CA LEU A 88 -12.91 10.31 3.01
C LEU A 88 -11.83 10.79 2.04
N ASN A 89 -11.31 12.00 2.23
CA ASN A 89 -10.25 12.55 1.38
C ASN A 89 -8.92 11.77 1.53
N GLU A 90 -8.58 11.34 2.74
CA GLU A 90 -7.39 10.50 2.99
C GLU A 90 -7.54 9.17 2.26
N ARG A 91 -8.69 8.53 2.43
CA ARG A 91 -9.01 7.28 1.74
C ARG A 91 -8.99 7.39 0.21
N ILE A 92 -9.41 8.54 -0.35
CA ILE A 92 -9.34 8.79 -1.81
C ILE A 92 -7.89 8.84 -2.29
N MET A 93 -7.01 9.53 -1.54
CA MET A 93 -5.58 9.56 -1.84
C MET A 93 -5.00 8.15 -1.84
N ASP A 94 -5.27 7.39 -0.78
CA ASP A 94 -4.74 6.03 -0.61
C ASP A 94 -5.23 5.10 -1.73
N LEU A 95 -6.53 5.08 -2.02
CA LEU A 95 -7.10 4.26 -3.10
C LEU A 95 -6.51 4.60 -4.47
N LYS A 96 -6.29 5.89 -4.76
CA LYS A 96 -5.68 6.33 -6.02
C LYS A 96 -4.23 5.86 -6.12
N ASN A 97 -3.43 6.08 -5.09
CA ASN A 97 -2.03 5.69 -5.08
C ASN A 97 -1.86 4.15 -5.06
N ASN A 98 -2.78 3.44 -4.42
CA ASN A 98 -2.86 1.97 -4.45
C ASN A 98 -3.06 1.45 -5.88
N GLU A 99 -3.95 2.08 -6.67
CA GLU A 99 -4.17 1.70 -8.08
C GLU A 99 -2.95 1.97 -8.95
N ILE A 100 -2.31 3.14 -8.80
CA ILE A 100 -1.08 3.47 -9.51
C ILE A 100 0.01 2.46 -9.16
N GLY A 101 0.15 2.10 -7.89
CA GLY A 101 1.08 1.07 -7.43
C GLY A 101 0.88 -0.28 -8.11
N ARG A 102 -0.39 -0.71 -8.29
CA ARG A 102 -0.69 -1.95 -9.01
C ARG A 102 -0.30 -1.88 -10.50
N GLN A 103 -0.44 -0.72 -11.12
CA GLN A 103 0.04 -0.50 -12.50
C GLN A 103 1.58 -0.61 -12.54
N VAL A 104 2.27 0.12 -11.66
CA VAL A 104 3.74 0.06 -11.52
C VAL A 104 4.23 -1.37 -11.31
N GLY A 105 3.57 -2.14 -10.43
CA GLY A 105 3.95 -3.54 -10.18
C GLY A 105 3.69 -4.47 -11.36
N SER A 106 2.72 -4.17 -12.22
CA SER A 106 2.47 -4.95 -13.45
C SER A 106 3.53 -4.69 -14.52
N GLU A 107 4.15 -3.51 -14.48
CA GLU A 107 5.17 -3.06 -15.44
C GLU A 107 6.60 -3.30 -14.94
N SER A 108 6.78 -3.70 -13.67
CA SER A 108 8.09 -3.85 -13.04
C SER A 108 8.47 -5.31 -12.87
N LYS A 109 9.76 -5.62 -13.05
CA LYS A 109 10.29 -6.97 -12.85
C LYS A 109 10.83 -7.20 -11.45
N THR A 110 11.21 -6.12 -10.75
CA THR A 110 11.86 -6.18 -9.44
C THR A 110 11.29 -5.15 -8.48
N ALA A 111 11.54 -5.36 -7.19
CA ALA A 111 11.22 -4.41 -6.13
C ALA A 111 11.92 -3.06 -6.35
N ASP A 112 13.21 -3.06 -6.70
CA ASP A 112 13.98 -1.84 -6.94
C ASP A 112 13.41 -1.02 -8.11
N GLU A 113 13.03 -1.68 -9.21
CA GLU A 113 12.40 -1.02 -10.37
C GLU A 113 11.07 -0.38 -9.97
N ALA A 114 10.24 -1.10 -9.20
CA ALA A 114 8.99 -0.58 -8.68
C ALA A 114 9.19 0.63 -7.74
N ALA A 115 10.20 0.57 -6.86
CA ALA A 115 10.54 1.66 -5.97
C ALA A 115 10.99 2.91 -6.75
N VAL A 116 11.81 2.74 -7.80
CA VAL A 116 12.22 3.85 -8.68
C VAL A 116 11.01 4.47 -9.39
N LYS A 117 10.13 3.66 -9.98
CA LYS A 117 8.94 4.17 -10.68
C LYS A 117 7.97 4.90 -9.75
N CYS A 118 7.70 4.37 -8.56
CA CYS A 118 6.87 5.06 -7.58
C CYS A 118 7.49 6.40 -7.13
N ASP A 119 8.81 6.45 -6.97
CA ASP A 119 9.54 7.68 -6.63
C ASP A 119 9.49 8.72 -7.77
N ASP A 120 9.59 8.28 -9.02
CA ASP A 120 9.42 9.15 -10.18
C ASP A 120 7.97 9.67 -10.30
N HIS A 121 6.97 8.86 -9.95
CA HIS A 121 5.57 9.30 -9.86
C HIS A 121 5.33 10.31 -8.74
N VAL A 122 6.08 10.25 -7.63
CA VAL A 122 6.09 11.33 -6.64
C VAL A 122 6.62 12.63 -7.26
N LYS A 123 7.81 12.59 -7.89
CA LYS A 123 8.48 13.77 -8.45
C LYS A 123 7.70 14.43 -9.59
N THR A 124 7.00 13.64 -10.38
CA THR A 124 6.21 14.13 -11.54
C THR A 124 4.80 14.58 -11.16
N GLY A 125 4.38 14.39 -9.90
CA GLY A 125 3.02 14.71 -9.44
C GLY A 125 1.95 13.75 -9.96
N TYR A 126 2.35 12.56 -10.42
CA TYR A 126 1.41 11.52 -10.86
C TYR A 126 0.70 10.87 -9.66
N LEU A 127 1.41 10.73 -8.53
CA LEU A 127 0.78 10.35 -7.26
C LEU A 127 0.02 11.54 -6.66
N GLN A 128 -1.07 11.24 -5.95
CA GLN A 128 -1.74 12.22 -5.12
C GLN A 128 -0.98 12.33 -3.79
N LEU A 129 -0.39 13.48 -3.52
CA LEU A 129 0.56 13.66 -2.40
C LEU A 129 -0.10 14.11 -1.10
N LYS A 130 -1.37 14.52 -1.17
CA LYS A 130 -2.18 14.95 -0.04
C LYS A 130 -3.65 14.54 -0.25
N PRO A 131 -4.39 14.28 0.83
CA PRO A 131 -5.84 14.15 0.82
C PRO A 131 -6.57 15.29 0.11
#